data_AF-A0A353ZWL1-F1
#
_entry.id   AF-A0A353ZWL1-F1
#
_cell.length_a   1.000
_cell.length_b   1.000
_cell.length_c   1.000
_cell.angle_alpha   90.00
_cell.angle_beta   90.00
_cell.angle_gamma   90.00
#
_symmetry.space_group_name_H-M   'P 1'
#
loop_
_entity.id
_entity.type
_entity.pdbx_description
1 polymer ?
#
loop_
_entity_poly.entity_id
_entity_poly.type
_entity_poly.pdbx_seq_one_letter_code
_entity_poly.pdbx_strand_id
1 'polypeptide(L)'
;MSIDPRVALQSLTTALEEHLIAASNRRGDGDPTVEAAFFAVADAFEVYDDALYEAYSEVTPLQVFDDEEDEDEEASIDDDEDLEILED
;
A
#
# COMPACT_ATOMS: atom_id res chain seq x y z
N MET A 1 -6.99 21.83 2.80
CA MET A 1 -7.78 21.92 4.04
C MET A 1 -7.88 20.50 4.53
N SER A 2 -7.30 20.20 5.69
CA SER A 2 -7.34 18.87 6.28
C SER A 2 -8.77 18.39 6.47
N ILE A 3 -9.02 17.11 6.24
CA ILE A 3 -10.26 16.45 6.63
C ILE A 3 -10.23 16.19 8.14
N ASP A 4 -11.36 16.32 8.84
CA ASP A 4 -11.44 15.94 10.25
C ASP A 4 -11.11 14.42 10.37
N PRO A 5 -10.17 14.01 11.24
CA PRO A 5 -9.79 12.61 11.39
C PRO A 5 -10.96 11.68 11.70
N ARG A 6 -12.02 12.18 12.36
CA ARG A 6 -13.24 11.40 12.63
C ARG A 6 -14.02 11.11 11.35
N VAL A 7 -14.02 12.04 10.41
CA VAL A 7 -14.65 11.86 9.10
C VAL A 7 -13.83 10.89 8.25
N ALA A 8 -12.50 11.06 8.22
CA ALA A 8 -11.62 10.12 7.52
C ALA A 8 -11.72 8.69 8.08
N LEU A 9 -11.77 8.54 9.41
CA LEU A 9 -11.95 7.24 10.07
C LEU A 9 -13.30 6.59 9.70
N GLN A 10 -14.36 7.39 9.57
CA GLN A 10 -15.66 6.88 9.13
C GLN A 10 -15.59 6.37 7.68
N SER A 11 -14.92 7.10 6.80
CA SER A 11 -14.68 6.66 5.42
C SER A 11 -13.88 5.36 5.36
N LEU A 12 -12.79 5.25 6.14
CA LEU A 12 -12.01 4.01 6.24
C LEU A 12 -12.86 2.84 6.75
N THR A 13 -13.67 3.07 7.79
CA THR A 13 -14.58 2.02 8.32
C THR A 13 -15.57 1.56 7.25
N THR A 14 -16.09 2.49 6.45
CA THR A 14 -17.03 2.18 5.36
C THR A 14 -16.34 1.37 4.27
N ALA A 15 -15.13 1.76 3.86
CA ALA A 15 -14.35 1.02 2.87
C ALA A 15 -14.04 -0.42 3.32
N LEU A 16 -13.71 -0.62 4.60
CA LEU A 16 -13.50 -1.95 5.19
C LEU A 16 -14.77 -2.81 5.16
N GLU A 17 -15.94 -2.22 5.46
CA GLU A 17 -17.23 -2.91 5.37
C GLU A 17 -17.56 -3.30 3.92
N GLU A 18 -17.33 -2.40 2.97
CA GLU A 18 -17.54 -2.65 1.53
C GLU A 18 -16.60 -3.74 1.01
N HIS A 19 -15.33 -3.72 1.41
CA HIS A 19 -14.37 -4.76 1.09
C HIS A 19 -14.80 -6.12 1.64
N LEU A 20 -15.31 -6.18 2.88
CA LEU A 20 -15.87 -7.42 3.44
C LEU A 20 -17.08 -7.92 2.64
N ILE A 21 -17.97 -7.01 2.23
CA ILE A 21 -19.14 -7.36 1.39
C ILE A 21 -18.66 -7.92 0.05
N ALA A 22 -17.70 -7.27 -0.62
CA ALA A 22 -17.13 -7.74 -1.88
C ALA A 22 -16.50 -9.13 -1.72
N ALA A 23 -15.64 -9.31 -0.72
CA ALA A 23 -14.97 -10.58 -0.44
C ALA A 23 -15.96 -11.72 -0.16
N SER A 24 -17.04 -11.43 0.59
CA SER A 24 -18.07 -12.43 0.91
C SER A 24 -18.93 -12.83 -0.30
N ASN A 25 -19.02 -11.98 -1.33
CA ASN A 25 -19.81 -12.22 -2.54
C ASN A 25 -18.95 -12.57 -3.78
N ARG A 26 -17.64 -12.77 -3.60
CA ARG A 26 -16.69 -12.95 -4.70
C ARG A 26 -17.03 -14.14 -5.60
N ARG A 27 -16.85 -13.99 -6.90
CA ARG A 27 -17.12 -15.01 -7.92
C ARG A 27 -15.82 -15.55 -8.52
N GLY A 28 -15.19 -16.46 -7.79
CA GLY A 28 -13.92 -17.06 -8.19
C GLY A 28 -12.71 -16.22 -7.80
N ASP A 29 -11.54 -16.65 -8.27
CA ASP A 29 -10.29 -15.93 -8.05
C ASP A 29 -10.21 -14.73 -9.00
N GLY A 30 -9.64 -13.61 -8.52
CA GLY A 30 -9.51 -12.37 -9.30
C GLY A 30 -10.83 -11.63 -9.53
N ASP A 31 -11.74 -11.63 -8.56
CA ASP A 31 -12.97 -10.83 -8.68
C ASP A 31 -12.63 -9.33 -8.65
N PRO A 32 -12.93 -8.57 -9.73
CA PRO A 32 -12.56 -7.17 -9.84
C PRO A 32 -13.25 -6.28 -8.81
N THR A 33 -14.35 -6.74 -8.22
CA THR A 33 -15.05 -6.02 -7.15
C THR A 33 -14.25 -6.06 -5.85
N VAL A 34 -13.57 -7.18 -5.60
CA VAL A 34 -12.71 -7.35 -4.42
C VAL A 34 -11.45 -6.53 -4.59
N GLU A 35 -10.83 -6.58 -5.76
CA GLU A 35 -9.66 -5.78 -6.13
C GLU A 35 -9.95 -4.26 -6.03
N ALA A 36 -11.06 -3.79 -6.60
CA ALA A 36 -11.44 -2.39 -6.49
C ALA A 36 -11.68 -1.97 -5.03
N ALA A 37 -12.32 -2.84 -4.23
CA ALA A 37 -12.54 -2.55 -2.81
C ALA A 37 -11.26 -2.61 -1.98
N PHE A 38 -10.27 -3.41 -2.39
CA PHE A 38 -8.94 -3.46 -1.78
C PHE A 38 -8.22 -2.10 -1.95
N PHE A 39 -8.15 -1.59 -3.19
CA PHE A 39 -7.57 -0.26 -3.44
C PHE A 39 -8.33 0.86 -2.72
N ALA A 40 -9.67 0.78 -2.67
CA ALA A 40 -10.47 1.76 -1.93
C ALA A 40 -10.16 1.78 -0.42
N VAL A 41 -9.81 0.64 0.17
CA VAL A 41 -9.36 0.57 1.58
C VAL A 41 -8.00 1.24 1.75
N ALA A 42 -7.06 0.99 0.84
CA ALA A 42 -5.74 1.62 0.85
C ALA A 42 -5.85 3.15 0.80
N ASP A 43 -6.55 3.69 -0.20
CA ASP A 43 -6.78 5.12 -0.36
C ASP A 43 -7.43 5.74 0.89
N ALA A 44 -8.47 5.10 1.43
CA ALA A 44 -9.16 5.60 2.60
C ALA A 44 -8.30 5.58 3.87
N PHE A 45 -7.37 4.61 3.95
CA PHE A 45 -6.43 4.52 5.06
C PHE A 45 -5.38 5.61 5.01
N GLU A 46 -4.78 5.89 3.84
CA GLU A 46 -3.82 6.98 3.68
C GLU A 46 -4.43 8.33 4.07
N VAL A 47 -5.64 8.60 3.61
CA VAL A 47 -6.37 9.83 3.97
C VAL A 47 -6.61 9.92 5.49
N TYR A 48 -6.86 8.80 6.16
CA TYR A 48 -7.01 8.77 7.61
C TYR A 48 -5.70 9.00 8.34
N ASP A 49 -4.61 8.35 7.91
CA ASP A 49 -3.29 8.48 8.54
C ASP A 49 -2.74 9.90 8.38
N ASP A 50 -2.89 10.50 7.19
CA ASP A 50 -2.56 11.90 6.93
C ASP A 50 -3.35 12.86 7.81
N ALA A 51 -4.68 12.66 7.92
CA ALA A 51 -5.52 13.49 8.77
C ALA A 51 -5.14 13.38 10.25
N LEU A 52 -4.83 12.16 10.70
CA LEU A 52 -4.38 11.89 12.06
C LEU A 52 -3.06 12.60 12.36
N TYR A 53 -2.12 12.57 11.41
CA TYR A 53 -0.84 13.23 11.52
C TYR A 53 -0.98 14.76 11.54
N GLU A 54 -1.80 15.34 10.66
CA GLU A 54 -2.02 16.79 10.66
C GLU A 54 -2.69 17.29 11.94
N ALA A 55 -3.63 16.51 12.49
CA ALA A 55 -4.38 16.91 13.68
C ALA A 55 -3.61 16.68 15.00
N TYR A 56 -2.83 15.61 15.09
CA TYR A 56 -2.24 15.16 16.37
C TYR A 56 -0.74 14.85 16.31
N SER A 57 -0.11 14.90 15.12
CA SER A 57 1.28 14.47 14.90
C SER A 57 1.52 13.01 15.31
N GLU A 58 0.50 12.18 15.13
CA GLU A 58 0.51 10.74 15.40
C GLU A 58 0.26 9.97 14.10
N VAL A 59 0.79 8.75 14.02
CA VAL A 59 0.61 7.82 12.89
C VAL A 59 0.20 6.44 13.39
N THR A 60 -0.40 5.65 12.51
CA THR A 60 -0.77 4.28 12.81
C THR A 60 0.40 3.31 12.59
N PRO A 61 0.40 2.12 13.24
CA PRO A 61 1.43 1.10 12.99
C PRO A 61 1.16 0.27 11.73
N LEU A 62 0.30 0.74 10.82
CA LEU A 62 -0.14 0.05 9.61
C LEU A 62 0.54 0.69 8.38
N GLN A 63 0.68 -0.09 7.31
CA GLN A 63 1.27 0.36 6.05
C GLN A 63 0.43 -0.19 4.89
N VAL A 64 0.30 0.59 3.82
CA VAL A 64 -0.23 0.13 2.54
C VAL A 64 0.90 -0.57 1.79
N PHE A 65 0.60 -1.71 1.18
CA PHE A 65 1.51 -2.36 0.24
C PHE A 65 1.09 -1.93 -1.16
N ASP A 66 2.01 -1.35 -1.91
CA ASP A 66 1.82 -1.18 -3.36
C ASP A 66 2.16 -2.51 -4.04
N ASP A 67 1.20 -3.03 -4.82
CA ASP A 67 1.41 -4.24 -5.65
C ASP A 67 2.40 -3.99 -6.81
N GLU A 68 3.00 -2.79 -6.92
CA GLU A 68 3.97 -2.40 -7.96
C GLU A 68 5.44 -2.73 -7.61
N GLU A 69 5.75 -3.17 -6.38
CA GLU A 69 7.14 -3.48 -5.94
C GLU A 69 7.62 -4.91 -6.30
N ASP A 70 7.07 -5.55 -7.34
CA ASP A 70 7.44 -6.92 -7.75
C ASP A 70 8.05 -7.02 -9.19
N GLU A 71 8.44 -5.90 -9.83
CA GLU A 71 8.99 -5.94 -11.21
C GLU A 71 10.42 -5.37 -11.44
N ASP A 72 11.12 -4.74 -10.47
CA ASP A 72 12.38 -4.02 -10.77
C ASP A 72 13.57 -4.27 -9.80
N GLU A 73 13.93 -5.52 -9.50
CA GLU A 73 15.25 -5.86 -8.92
C GLU A 73 16.01 -6.96 -9.70
N GLU A 74 16.12 -6.84 -11.03
CA GLU A 74 17.31 -7.38 -11.70
C GLU A 74 18.48 -6.42 -11.47
N ALA A 75 19.15 -6.57 -10.33
CA ALA A 75 20.46 -5.95 -10.11
C ALA A 75 21.44 -6.46 -11.19
N SER A 76 21.75 -5.60 -12.17
CA SER A 76 22.83 -5.83 -13.12
C SER A 76 24.15 -5.91 -12.33
N ILE A 77 24.67 -7.13 -12.14
CA ILE A 77 26.04 -7.34 -11.66
C ILE A 77 26.96 -6.88 -12.78
N ASP A 78 27.54 -5.68 -12.62
CA ASP A 78 28.64 -5.20 -13.44
C ASP A 78 29.90 -5.97 -13.00
N ASP A 79 30.17 -7.10 -13.67
CA ASP A 79 31.31 -7.99 -13.42
C ASP A 79 32.60 -7.43 -14.05
N ASP A 80 32.92 -6.16 -13.76
CA ASP A 80 34.13 -5.47 -14.22
C ASP A 80 35.08 -5.15 -13.03
N GLU A 81 35.28 -6.12 -12.11
CA GLU A 81 36.46 -6.10 -11.23
C GLU A 81 37.64 -6.78 -11.94
N ASP A 82 38.31 -5.98 -12.76
CA ASP A 82 39.60 -6.25 -13.40
C ASP A 82 40.63 -6.72 -12.36
N LEU A 83 40.80 -8.04 -12.27
CA LEU A 83 41.77 -8.71 -11.38
C LEU A 83 43.18 -8.47 -11.93
N GLU A 84 43.83 -7.37 -11.53
CA GLU A 84 45.27 -7.17 -11.76
C GLU A 84 46.06 -8.30 -11.08
N ILE A 85 46.43 -9.30 -11.87
CA ILE A 85 47.41 -10.33 -11.51
C ILE A 85 48.74 -9.60 -11.27
N LEU A 86 49.16 -9.51 -10.01
CA LEU A 86 50.51 -9.13 -9.64
C LEU A 86 51.48 -10.21 -10.15
N GLU A 87 52.14 -9.96 -11.28
CA GLU A 87 53.31 -10.73 -11.70
C GLU A 87 54.54 -10.36 -10.84
N ASP A 88 55.30 -11.42 -10.52
CA ASP A 88 56.40 -11.61 -9.56
C ASP A 88 57.52 -10.54 -9.52
#